data_AF-A0A4S3J331-F1
#
_entry.id   AF-A0A4S3J331-F1
#
_cell.length_a   1.000
_cell.length_b   1.000
_cell.length_c   1.000
_cell.angle_alpha   90.00
_cell.angle_beta   90.00
_cell.angle_gamma   90.00
#
_symmetry.space_group_name_H-M   'P 1'
#
loop_
_entity.id
_entity.type
_entity.pdbx_description
1 polymer ?
#
loop_
_entity_poly.entity_id
_entity_poly.type
_entity_poly.pdbx_seq_one_letter_code
_entity_poly.pdbx_strand_id
1 'polypeptide(L)'
;MGAAATRNRTTLVDWERTSDDAVVREVSIATTQEWKELGQERGLYDPFVYMNDASRDPDRLLSYGQEKLAKLKAVASKYNPSQVFQNLQNAGFLLSRV
;
A
#
# COMPACT_ATOMS: atom_id res chain seq x y z
N MET A 1 18.99 11.48 19.36
CA MET A 1 17.76 11.53 18.54
C MET A 1 17.13 10.15 18.61
N GLY A 2 16.09 9.98 19.42
CA GLY A 2 15.39 8.70 19.54
C GLY A 2 14.62 8.43 18.25
N ALA A 3 14.76 7.22 17.70
CA ALA A 3 13.93 6.78 16.59
C ALA A 3 12.46 6.96 17.00
N ALA A 4 11.75 7.86 16.33
CA ALA A 4 10.30 7.92 16.46
C ALA A 4 9.78 6.54 16.08
N ALA A 5 9.23 5.81 17.05
CA ALA A 5 8.63 4.52 16.78
C ALA A 5 7.55 4.75 15.70
N THR A 6 7.76 4.19 14.51
CA THR A 6 6.77 4.21 13.43
C THR A 6 5.52 3.54 13.96
N ARG A 7 4.52 4.34 14.34
CA ARG A 7 3.24 3.83 14.79
C ARG A 7 2.44 3.48 13.55
N ASN A 8 2.44 2.21 13.18
CA ASN A 8 1.57 1.71 12.13
C ASN A 8 0.11 1.93 12.56
N ARG A 9 -0.69 2.53 11.68
CA ARG A 9 -2.12 2.76 11.86
C ARG A 9 -2.86 1.90 10.85
N THR A 10 -3.82 1.12 11.32
CA THR A 10 -4.69 0.30 10.46
C THR A 10 -6.14 0.61 10.83
N THR A 11 -6.98 0.78 9.82
CA THR A 11 -8.43 0.93 9.97
C THR A 11 -9.09 -0.37 9.55
N LEU A 12 -9.99 -0.88 10.38
CA LEU A 12 -10.80 -2.06 10.10
C LEU A 12 -12.27 -1.66 10.26
N VAL A 13 -13.09 -2.04 9.30
CA VAL A 13 -14.53 -1.80 9.32
C VAL A 13 -15.21 -3.10 8.88
N ASP A 14 -16.27 -3.47 9.58
CA ASP A 14 -17.09 -4.64 9.30
C ASP A 14 -18.56 -4.22 9.17
N TRP A 15 -19.35 -4.95 8.38
CA TRP A 15 -20.75 -4.65 8.11
C TRP A 15 -21.51 -5.90 7.64
N GLU A 16 -22.82 -5.92 7.90
CA GLU A 16 -23.65 -7.12 7.64
C GLU A 16 -24.37 -7.08 6.29
N ARG A 17 -24.79 -5.89 5.82
CA ARG A 17 -25.62 -5.75 4.62
C ARG A 17 -24.76 -5.46 3.41
N THR A 18 -24.83 -6.29 2.38
CA THR A 18 -24.15 -6.05 1.09
C THR A 18 -24.51 -4.71 0.42
N SER A 19 -25.67 -4.14 0.76
CA SER A 19 -26.07 -2.80 0.31
C SER A 19 -25.22 -1.67 0.87
N ASP A 20 -24.43 -1.93 1.92
CA ASP A 20 -23.56 -0.94 2.56
C ASP A 20 -22.11 -0.98 2.04
N ASP A 21 -21.76 -1.90 1.13
CA ASP A 21 -20.39 -2.08 0.60
C ASP A 21 -19.76 -0.76 0.12
N ALA A 22 -20.54 0.05 -0.61
CA ALA A 22 -20.09 1.33 -1.13
C ALA A 22 -19.81 2.32 0.01
N VAL A 23 -20.75 2.44 0.96
CA VAL A 23 -20.67 3.39 2.08
C VAL A 23 -19.47 3.05 2.97
N VAL A 24 -19.30 1.77 3.34
CA VAL A 24 -18.20 1.35 4.22
C VAL A 24 -16.84 1.57 3.55
N ARG A 25 -16.76 1.32 2.25
CA ARG A 25 -15.54 1.61 1.50
C ARG A 25 -15.23 3.11 1.45
N GLU A 26 -16.23 3.95 1.19
CA GLU A 26 -16.05 5.41 1.15
C GLU A 26 -15.58 5.96 2.49
N VAL A 27 -16.15 5.51 3.61
CA VAL A 27 -15.73 5.94 4.95
C VAL A 27 -14.26 5.58 5.22
N SER A 28 -13.83 4.38 4.81
CA SER A 28 -12.42 3.94 4.98
C SER A 28 -11.44 4.79 4.16
N ILE A 29 -11.83 5.14 2.92
CA ILE A 29 -11.04 6.01 2.04
C ILE A 29 -10.97 7.43 2.63
N ALA A 30 -12.10 8.01 3.02
CA ALA A 30 -12.17 9.36 3.59
C ALA A 30 -11.32 9.47 4.88
N THR A 31 -11.41 8.46 5.76
CA THR A 31 -10.61 8.41 6.99
C THR A 31 -9.11 8.38 6.69
N THR A 32 -8.68 7.59 5.70
CA THR A 32 -7.27 7.50 5.31
C THR A 32 -6.76 8.80 4.70
N GLN A 33 -7.61 9.48 3.93
CA GLN A 33 -7.28 10.78 3.32
C GLN A 33 -7.14 11.87 4.38
N GLU A 34 -8.05 11.93 5.36
CA GLU A 34 -7.97 12.86 6.49
C GLU A 34 -6.67 12.68 7.30
N TRP A 35 -6.28 11.42 7.56
CA TRP A 35 -5.01 11.13 8.23
C TRP A 35 -3.80 11.63 7.46
N LYS A 36 -3.82 11.48 6.13
CA LYS A 36 -2.77 11.99 5.26
C LYS A 36 -2.70 13.51 5.33
N GLU A 37 -3.82 14.20 5.20
CA GLU A 37 -3.89 15.67 5.22
C GLU A 37 -3.39 16.24 6.56
N LEU A 38 -3.93 15.75 7.67
CA LEU A 38 -3.50 16.16 9.01
C LEU A 38 -2.03 15.80 9.29
N GLY A 39 -1.59 14.63 8.80
CA GLY A 39 -0.20 14.21 8.92
C GLY A 39 0.73 15.16 8.16
N GLN A 40 0.36 15.57 6.95
CA GLN A 40 1.14 16.49 6.12
C GLN A 40 1.18 17.88 6.74
N GLU A 41 0.04 18.41 7.19
CA GLU A 41 -0.08 19.68 7.90
C GLU A 41 0.85 19.74 9.12
N ARG A 42 0.94 18.62 9.87
CA ARG A 42 1.73 18.54 11.11
C ARG A 42 3.19 18.11 10.89
N GLY A 43 3.60 17.82 9.66
CA GLY A 43 4.95 17.30 9.36
C GLY A 43 5.22 15.91 9.93
N LEU A 44 4.17 15.10 10.14
CA LEU A 44 4.23 13.76 10.72
C LEU A 44 3.83 12.66 9.72
N TYR A 45 3.51 13.01 8.47
CA TYR A 45 3.07 12.05 7.47
C TYR A 45 4.22 11.14 7.01
N ASP A 46 3.99 9.83 7.13
CA ASP A 46 4.82 8.80 6.51
C ASP A 46 4.08 8.23 5.29
N PRO A 47 4.63 8.34 4.07
CA PRO A 47 3.99 7.79 2.87
C PRO A 47 4.06 6.26 2.80
N PHE A 48 4.78 5.59 3.70
CA PHE A 48 4.92 4.14 3.71
C PHE A 48 3.57 3.43 3.89
N VAL A 49 3.27 2.49 2.99
CA VAL A 49 2.11 1.60 3.09
C VAL A 49 2.59 0.16 3.20
N TYR A 50 2.15 -0.53 4.24
CA TYR A 50 2.46 -1.95 4.42
C TYR A 50 1.59 -2.81 3.50
N MET A 51 2.24 -3.50 2.55
CA MET A 51 1.54 -4.19 1.46
C MET A 51 0.54 -5.28 1.92
N ASN A 52 0.79 -5.95 3.05
CA ASN A 52 -0.10 -7.03 3.53
C ASN A 52 -1.45 -6.52 4.04
N ASP A 53 -1.51 -5.25 4.49
CA ASP A 53 -2.74 -4.62 4.98
C ASP A 53 -3.27 -3.58 3.97
N ALA A 54 -2.67 -3.51 2.78
CA ALA A 54 -3.03 -2.51 1.80
C ALA A 54 -4.36 -2.86 1.12
N SER A 55 -5.26 -1.87 1.03
CA SER A 55 -6.45 -1.99 0.18
C SER A 55 -6.08 -2.16 -1.29
N ARG A 56 -7.05 -2.55 -2.11
CA ARG A 56 -6.95 -2.84 -3.56
C ARG A 56 -6.57 -1.65 -4.45
N ASP A 57 -6.18 -0.51 -3.88
CA ASP A 57 -5.84 0.68 -4.67
C ASP A 57 -4.44 0.51 -5.29
N PRO A 58 -4.18 1.12 -6.45
CA PRO A 58 -2.92 0.95 -7.16
C PRO A 58 -1.70 1.49 -6.40
N ASP A 59 -0.51 1.10 -6.87
CA ASP A 59 0.78 1.76 -6.62
C ASP A 59 1.35 1.67 -5.19
N ARG A 60 0.92 0.70 -4.39
CA ARG A 60 1.45 0.45 -3.03
C ARG A 60 2.93 0.13 -2.99
N LEU A 61 3.48 -0.46 -4.04
CA LEU A 61 4.92 -0.73 -4.12
C LEU A 61 5.75 0.58 -4.18
N LEU A 62 5.19 1.68 -4.68
CA LEU A 62 5.90 2.97 -4.74
C LEU A 62 6.23 3.52 -3.36
N SER A 63 5.44 3.18 -2.33
CA SER A 63 5.69 3.66 -0.96
C SER A 63 6.99 3.12 -0.34
N TYR A 64 7.59 2.08 -0.93
CA TYR A 64 8.85 1.51 -0.46
C TYR A 64 10.07 2.32 -0.90
N GLY A 65 9.90 3.24 -1.85
CA GLY A 65 10.96 4.10 -2.39
C GLY A 65 11.75 3.45 -3.54
N GLN A 66 12.36 4.31 -4.36
CA GLN A 66 13.02 3.92 -5.61
C GLN A 66 14.19 2.94 -5.41
N GLU A 67 14.99 3.11 -4.35
CA GLU A 67 16.10 2.20 -4.07
C GLU A 67 15.63 0.76 -3.81
N LYS A 68 14.59 0.60 -2.97
CA LYS A 68 14.03 -0.72 -2.65
C LYS A 68 13.36 -1.33 -3.87
N LEU A 69 12.67 -0.52 -4.69
CA LEU A 69 12.10 -0.97 -5.96
C LEU A 69 13.17 -1.44 -6.94
N ALA A 70 14.26 -0.69 -7.11
CA ALA A 70 15.36 -1.08 -7.97
C ALA A 70 15.98 -2.42 -7.52
N LYS A 71 16.14 -2.60 -6.20
CA LYS A 71 16.60 -3.87 -5.63
C LYS A 71 15.63 -5.02 -5.90
N LEU A 72 14.32 -4.80 -5.73
CA LEU A 72 13.30 -5.80 -6.06
C LEU A 72 13.35 -6.17 -7.55
N LYS A 73 13.49 -5.18 -8.45
CA LYS A 73 13.59 -5.40 -9.89
C LYS A 73 14.84 -6.22 -10.24
N ALA A 74 15.99 -5.89 -9.64
CA ALA A 74 17.22 -6.65 -9.84
C ALA A 74 17.11 -8.12 -9.37
N VAL A 75 16.51 -8.35 -8.20
CA VAL A 75 16.26 -9.70 -7.67
C VAL A 75 15.28 -10.47 -8.58
N ALA A 76 14.20 -9.83 -9.03
CA ALA A 76 13.24 -10.44 -9.95
C ALA A 76 13.91 -10.85 -11.27
N SER A 77 14.74 -9.99 -11.86
CA SER A 77 15.48 -10.31 -13.08
C SER A 77 16.45 -11.48 -12.91
N LYS A 78 17.06 -11.61 -11.73
CA LYS A 78 18.01 -12.70 -11.44
C LYS A 78 17.32 -14.06 -11.24
N TYR A 79 16.21 -14.08 -10.51
CA TYR A 79 15.60 -15.33 -10.03
C TYR A 79 14.28 -15.70 -10.71
N ASN A 80 13.64 -14.76 -11.42
CA ASN A 80 12.40 -14.98 -12.16
C ASN A 80 12.47 -14.31 -13.55
N PRO A 81 13.47 -14.67 -14.39
CA PRO A 81 13.67 -14.03 -15.69
C PRO A 81 12.50 -14.24 -16.66
N SER A 82 11.80 -15.38 -16.57
CA SER A 82 10.59 -15.68 -17.35
C SER A 82 9.34 -14.96 -16.82
N GLN A 83 9.47 -14.17 -15.76
CA GLN A 83 8.42 -13.36 -15.16
C GLN A 83 7.16 -14.16 -14.79
N VAL A 84 7.32 -15.42 -14.37
CA VAL A 84 6.20 -16.33 -14.03
C VAL A 84 5.25 -15.67 -13.03
N PHE A 85 5.79 -15.11 -11.94
CA PHE A 85 4.99 -14.43 -10.91
C PHE A 85 4.39 -13.08 -11.36
N GLN A 86 4.87 -12.48 -12.45
CA GLN A 86 4.26 -11.27 -13.00
C GLN A 86 3.14 -11.61 -14.00
N ASN A 87 3.31 -12.71 -14.74
CA ASN A 87 2.39 -13.11 -15.80
C ASN A 87 1.24 -13.98 -15.28
N LEU A 88 1.54 -14.97 -14.44
CA LEU A 88 0.54 -15.94 -13.98
C LEU A 88 -0.26 -15.45 -12.77
N GLN A 89 0.28 -14.54 -11.96
CA GLN A 89 -0.47 -13.94 -10.85
C GLN A 89 -1.60 -13.02 -11.37
N ASN A 90 -1.41 -12.38 -12.54
CA ASN A 90 -2.39 -11.57 -13.29
C ASN A 90 -2.96 -10.31 -12.58
N ALA A 91 -2.93 -10.24 -11.24
CA ALA A 91 -3.51 -9.17 -10.44
C ALA A 91 -2.71 -8.87 -9.16
N GLY A 92 -3.20 -7.90 -8.39
CA GLY A 92 -2.55 -7.42 -7.17
C GLY A 92 -1.38 -6.48 -7.45
N PHE A 93 -0.41 -6.46 -6.53
CA PHE A 93 0.75 -5.57 -6.59
C PHE A 93 1.88 -6.21 -7.41
N LEU A 94 1.82 -6.04 -8.73
CA LEU A 94 2.83 -6.55 -9.65
C LEU A 94 3.98 -5.54 -9.79
N LEU A 95 5.21 -6.04 -9.69
CA LEU A 95 6.42 -5.24 -9.87
C LEU A 95 6.58 -4.75 -11.32
N SER A 96 6.00 -5.45 -12.29
CA SER A 96 5.98 -5.05 -13.70
C SER A 96 5.05 -3.86 -13.99
N ARG A 97 4.22 -3.45 -13.02
CA ARG A 97 3.27 -2.33 -13.15
C ARG A 97 3.76 -1.05 -12.47
N VAL A 98 4.96 -1.04 -11.91
CA VAL A 98 5.59 0.08 -11.18
C VAL A 98 7.04 0.27 -11.62
#